data_AF-A0A380FJJ3-F1
#
_entry.id   AF-A0A380FJJ3-F1
#
_cell.length_a   1.000
_cell.length_b   1.000
_cell.length_c   1.000
_cell.angle_alpha   90.00
_cell.angle_beta   90.00
_cell.angle_gamma   90.00
#
_symmetry.space_group_name_H-M   'P 1'
#
loop_
_entity.id
_entity.type
_entity.pdbx_description
1 polymer ?
#
loop_
_entity_poly.entity_id
_entity_poly.type
_entity_poly.pdbx_seq_one_letter_code
_entity_poly.pdbx_strand_id
1 'polypeptide(L)'
;MFKTELETIRRINDIAAKQQVKHKILLMVDWKDAREGILTYDIVDYINEIMKMHHVSIAGLAFNFMCFQSIVPTDLDIEMINQFVDSVEMETQMRFRIVSGGNSSLIPQMLYTDLGKINELRVGETLFRGVETTTNQPIASLYQDAIILETEIVEIKTTCEYINR
;
A
#
# COMPACT_ATOMS: atom_id res chain seq x y z
N MET A 1 -1.85 9.21 -8.07
CA MET A 1 -1.07 7.97 -8.33
C MET A 1 0.14 7.94 -7.42
N PHE A 2 0.55 6.77 -6.94
CA PHE A 2 1.74 6.60 -6.08
C PHE A 2 3.04 6.90 -6.86
N LYS A 3 3.98 7.60 -6.23
CA LYS A 3 5.29 7.96 -6.78
C LYS A 3 6.37 7.92 -5.70
N THR A 4 7.57 7.53 -6.11
CA THR A 4 8.78 7.43 -5.27
C THR A 4 9.91 8.25 -5.85
N GLU A 5 10.10 8.22 -7.18
CA GLU A 5 11.24 8.83 -7.84
C GLU A 5 10.99 10.28 -8.26
N LEU A 6 11.92 11.16 -7.87
CA LEU A 6 11.83 12.59 -8.15
C LEU A 6 11.96 12.91 -9.64
N GLU A 7 12.83 12.20 -10.38
CA GLU A 7 12.98 12.37 -11.83
C GLU A 7 11.67 12.03 -12.56
N THR A 8 11.01 10.95 -12.16
CA THR A 8 9.71 10.56 -12.70
C THR A 8 8.65 11.65 -12.41
N ILE A 9 8.66 12.24 -11.23
CA ILE A 9 7.74 13.34 -10.87
C ILE A 9 8.01 14.60 -11.70
N ARG A 10 9.27 14.95 -11.95
CA ARG A 10 9.65 16.08 -12.85
C ARG A 10 9.10 15.87 -14.27
N ARG A 11 9.28 14.67 -14.83
CA ARG A 11 8.73 14.32 -16.15
C ARG A 11 7.20 14.38 -16.18
N ILE A 12 6.53 13.95 -15.12
CA ILE A 12 5.07 14.08 -14.98
C ILE A 12 4.65 15.55 -14.96
N ASN A 13 5.37 16.41 -14.24
CA ASN A 13 5.10 17.86 -14.24
C ASN A 13 5.19 18.45 -15.65
N ASP A 14 6.19 18.06 -16.45
CA ASP A 14 6.35 18.56 -17.82
C ASP A 14 5.23 18.09 -18.75
N ILE A 15 4.80 16.83 -18.62
CA ILE A 15 3.68 16.28 -19.40
C ILE A 15 2.36 16.93 -18.96
N ALA A 16 2.14 17.08 -17.65
CA ALA A 16 0.97 17.74 -17.10
C ALA A 16 0.87 19.21 -17.55
N ALA A 17 2.01 19.90 -17.66
CA ALA A 17 2.09 21.24 -18.24
C ALA A 17 1.64 21.26 -19.71
N LYS A 18 2.13 20.34 -20.54
CA LYS A 18 1.70 20.22 -21.95
C LYS A 18 0.21 19.94 -22.09
N GLN A 19 -0.37 19.21 -21.15
CA GLN A 19 -1.79 18.88 -21.12
C GLN A 19 -2.65 19.91 -20.39
N GLN A 20 -2.05 20.96 -19.79
CA GLN A 20 -2.73 21.97 -19.00
C GLN A 20 -3.57 21.37 -17.84
N VAL A 21 -3.04 20.33 -17.20
CA VAL A 21 -3.66 19.66 -16.05
C VAL A 21 -2.76 19.76 -14.81
N LYS A 22 -3.38 19.65 -13.63
CA LYS A 22 -2.66 19.51 -12.36
C LYS A 22 -2.76 18.08 -11.85
N HIS A 23 -1.65 17.34 -11.90
CA HIS A 23 -1.62 15.93 -11.55
C HIS A 23 -1.43 15.73 -10.04
N LYS A 24 -2.30 14.93 -9.42
CA LYS A 24 -2.23 14.62 -7.97
C LYS A 24 -1.44 13.34 -7.72
N ILE A 25 -0.43 13.43 -6.86
CA ILE A 25 0.42 12.31 -6.48
C ILE A 25 0.30 11.96 -5.00
N LEU A 26 0.55 10.69 -4.68
CA LEU A 26 0.82 10.23 -3.31
C LEU A 26 2.28 9.83 -3.25
N LEU A 27 3.00 10.28 -2.23
CA LEU A 27 4.40 9.92 -2.05
C LEU A 27 4.47 8.63 -1.25
N MET A 28 5.08 7.60 -1.85
CA MET A 28 5.34 6.34 -1.17
C MET A 28 6.56 6.52 -0.27
N VAL A 29 6.38 6.24 1.01
CA VAL A 29 7.43 6.27 2.03
C VAL A 29 7.80 4.83 2.36
N ASP A 30 9.11 4.56 2.40
CA ASP A 30 9.61 3.25 2.83
C ASP A 30 9.47 3.15 4.34
N TRP A 31 8.67 2.19 4.79
CA TRP A 31 8.38 1.97 6.20
C TRP A 31 8.85 0.57 6.64
N LYS A 32 10.16 0.45 6.87
CA LYS A 32 10.82 -0.78 7.36
C LYS A 32 10.68 -2.00 6.41
N ASP A 33 10.29 -1.79 5.15
CA ASP A 33 10.09 -2.87 4.17
C ASP A 33 11.31 -2.98 3.23
N ALA A 34 12.12 -1.91 3.10
CA ALA A 34 13.32 -1.86 2.26
C ALA A 34 13.06 -2.28 0.79
N ARG A 35 11.79 -2.17 0.36
CA ARG A 35 11.32 -2.63 -0.94
C ARG A 35 11.25 -1.49 -1.93
N GLU A 36 10.44 -0.49 -1.60
CA GLU A 36 10.15 0.67 -2.43
C GLU A 36 9.66 1.80 -1.53
N GLY A 37 10.04 3.03 -1.87
CA GLY A 37 9.66 4.19 -1.09
C GLY A 37 10.76 5.23 -1.01
N ILE A 38 10.37 6.44 -0.67
CA ILE A 38 11.28 7.51 -0.25
C ILE A 38 11.64 7.22 1.20
N LEU A 39 12.93 7.33 1.54
CA LEU A 39 13.38 7.14 2.91
C LEU A 39 12.77 8.20 3.82
N THR A 40 12.44 7.81 5.04
CA THR A 40 11.72 8.68 5.99
C THR A 40 12.44 10.01 6.23
N TYR A 41 13.77 10.02 6.21
CA TYR A 41 14.59 11.22 6.38
C TYR A 41 14.73 12.09 5.12
N ASP A 42 14.43 11.56 3.92
CA ASP A 42 14.50 12.30 2.65
C ASP A 42 13.14 12.93 2.26
N ILE A 43 12.04 12.52 2.90
CA ILE A 43 10.68 12.87 2.46
C ILE A 43 10.43 14.38 2.42
N VAL A 44 10.97 15.12 3.39
CA VAL A 44 10.77 16.57 3.51
C VAL A 44 11.46 17.30 2.36
N ASP A 45 12.68 16.88 2.01
CA ASP A 45 13.41 17.43 0.87
C ASP A 45 12.70 17.15 -0.46
N TYR A 46 12.14 15.94 -0.62
CA TYR A 46 11.31 15.59 -1.76
C TYR A 46 10.09 16.51 -1.86
N ILE A 47 9.36 16.69 -0.75
CA ILE A 47 8.18 17.56 -0.72
C ILE A 47 8.58 19.00 -1.08
N ASN A 48 9.65 19.52 -0.49
CA ASN A 48 10.16 20.86 -0.76
C ASN A 48 10.54 21.07 -2.23
N GLU A 49 11.08 20.05 -2.90
CA GLU A 49 11.35 20.14 -4.33
C GLU A 49 10.06 20.12 -5.16
N ILE A 50 9.14 19.22 -4.83
CA ILE A 50 7.87 19.06 -5.56
C ILE A 50 6.97 20.29 -5.41
N MET A 51 7.02 20.98 -4.26
CA MET A 51 6.29 22.24 -4.06
C MET A 51 6.69 23.35 -5.04
N LYS A 52 7.90 23.28 -5.63
CA LYS A 52 8.36 24.22 -6.66
C LYS A 52 7.76 23.89 -8.04
N MET A 53 7.10 22.76 -8.20
CA MET A 53 6.50 22.30 -9.45
C MET A 53 5.04 22.78 -9.57
N HIS A 54 4.70 23.42 -10.68
CA HIS A 54 3.38 24.06 -10.83
C HIS A 54 2.24 23.11 -11.26
N HIS A 55 2.57 22.00 -11.92
CA HIS A 55 1.59 21.09 -12.55
C HIS A 55 1.46 19.76 -11.82
N VAL A 56 2.10 19.62 -10.66
CA VAL A 56 1.94 18.49 -9.75
C VAL A 56 1.47 19.02 -8.39
N SER A 57 0.71 18.20 -7.66
CA SER A 57 0.38 18.46 -6.25
C SER A 57 0.41 17.18 -5.45
N ILE A 58 0.95 17.28 -4.24
CA ILE A 58 0.97 16.18 -3.28
C ILE A 58 -0.41 16.12 -2.62
N ALA A 59 -1.10 14.99 -2.80
CA ALA A 59 -2.37 14.71 -2.12
C ALA A 59 -2.14 14.11 -0.73
N GLY A 60 -0.97 13.52 -0.49
CA GLY A 60 -0.64 12.86 0.75
C GLY A 60 0.48 11.84 0.66
N LEU A 61 0.58 11.03 1.72
CA LEU A 61 1.61 10.02 1.91
C LEU A 61 1.01 8.61 1.83
N ALA A 62 1.87 7.64 1.52
CA ALA A 62 1.49 6.24 1.44
C ALA A 62 2.61 5.34 1.97
N PHE A 63 2.25 4.31 2.71
CA PHE A 63 3.21 3.45 3.44
C PHE A 63 2.96 1.99 3.12
N ASN A 64 3.98 1.26 2.67
CA ASN A 64 3.91 -0.20 2.56
C ASN A 64 3.96 -0.83 3.95
N PHE A 65 2.81 -1.34 4.39
CA PHE A 65 2.65 -1.95 5.70
C PHE A 65 2.97 -3.44 5.62
N MET A 66 4.21 -3.81 5.93
CA MET A 66 4.69 -5.17 6.29
C MET A 66 4.03 -6.36 5.57
N CYS A 67 3.63 -6.24 4.29
CA CYS A 67 2.93 -7.31 3.59
C CYS A 67 3.81 -8.55 3.38
N PHE A 68 5.13 -8.37 3.43
CA PHE A 68 6.11 -9.41 3.12
C PHE A 68 6.75 -10.03 4.36
N GLN A 69 6.74 -9.32 5.49
CA GLN A 69 7.26 -9.85 6.74
C GLN A 69 6.13 -10.58 7.48
N SER A 70 6.42 -11.76 8.05
CA SER A 70 5.45 -12.52 8.86
C SER A 70 5.13 -11.85 10.21
N ILE A 71 5.37 -10.55 10.34
CA ILE A 71 5.16 -9.76 11.55
C ILE A 71 3.87 -8.99 11.35
N VAL A 72 2.90 -9.28 12.21
CA VAL A 72 1.61 -8.59 12.21
C VAL A 72 1.83 -7.13 12.65
N PRO A 73 1.26 -6.14 11.94
CA PRO A 73 1.32 -4.74 12.36
C PRO A 73 0.80 -4.57 13.79
N THR A 74 1.50 -3.79 14.60
CA THR A 74 1.11 -3.49 15.98
C THR A 74 0.49 -2.10 16.10
N ASP A 75 -0.25 -1.84 17.18
CA ASP A 75 -0.76 -0.50 17.51
C ASP A 75 0.38 0.53 17.57
N LEU A 76 1.59 0.10 17.99
CA LEU A 76 2.78 0.93 18.00
C LEU A 76 3.21 1.35 16.59
N ASP A 77 3.07 0.49 15.58
CA ASP A 77 3.40 0.86 14.20
C ASP A 77 2.44 1.93 13.65
N ILE A 78 1.16 1.82 13.99
CA ILE A 78 0.15 2.84 13.67
C ILE A 78 0.52 4.16 14.36
N GLU A 79 0.85 4.13 15.65
CA GLU A 79 1.25 5.33 16.40
C GLU A 79 2.50 6.00 15.80
N MET A 80 3.52 5.21 15.45
CA MET A 80 4.74 5.74 14.85
C MET A 80 4.48 6.40 13.48
N ILE A 81 3.58 5.85 12.66
CA ILE A 81 3.21 6.46 11.37
C ILE A 81 2.44 7.75 11.60
N ASN A 82 1.53 7.78 12.57
CA ASN A 82 0.81 8.99 12.95
C ASN A 82 1.76 10.12 13.34
N GLN A 83 2.71 9.83 14.23
CA GLN A 83 3.74 10.78 14.68
C GLN A 83 4.62 11.25 13.50
N PHE A 84 5.01 10.34 12.62
CA PHE A 84 5.79 10.67 11.43
C PHE A 84 5.02 11.60 10.49
N VAL A 85 3.75 11.29 10.20
CA VAL A 85 2.88 12.15 9.38
C VAL A 85 2.76 13.53 10.00
N ASP A 86 2.51 13.64 11.31
CA ASP A 86 2.43 14.93 12.00
C ASP A 86 3.73 15.73 11.93
N SER A 87 4.89 15.08 12.06
CA SER A 87 6.19 15.73 11.91
C SER A 87 6.39 16.30 10.51
N VAL A 88 6.07 15.51 9.48
CA VAL A 88 6.19 15.94 8.08
C VAL A 88 5.21 17.08 7.77
N GLU A 89 3.97 17.00 8.24
CA GLU A 89 2.99 18.10 8.10
C GLU A 89 3.47 19.39 8.77
N MET A 90 4.09 19.29 9.96
CA MET A 90 4.64 20.43 10.68
C MET A 90 5.84 21.05 9.95
N GLU A 91 6.78 20.25 9.47
CA GLU A 91 7.97 20.77 8.79
C GLU A 91 7.66 21.38 7.42
N THR A 92 6.74 20.77 6.68
CA THR A 92 6.38 21.21 5.32
C THR A 92 5.26 22.24 5.30
N GLN A 93 4.60 22.47 6.45
CA GLN A 93 3.38 23.30 6.57
C GLN A 93 2.25 22.84 5.64
N MET A 94 2.24 21.56 5.27
CA MET A 94 1.21 20.93 4.45
C MET A 94 0.28 20.09 5.31
N ARG A 95 -0.99 19.99 4.91
CA ARG A 95 -1.92 19.01 5.45
C ARG A 95 -2.22 17.97 4.38
N PHE A 96 -1.98 16.70 4.71
CA PHE A 96 -2.22 15.60 3.80
C PHE A 96 -3.68 15.18 3.86
N ARG A 97 -4.34 15.15 2.70
CA ARG A 97 -5.73 14.70 2.62
C ARG A 97 -5.83 13.17 2.72
N ILE A 98 -4.82 12.48 2.20
CA ILE A 98 -4.79 11.03 2.11
C ILE A 98 -3.54 10.53 2.82
N VAL A 99 -3.73 9.63 3.78
CA VAL A 99 -2.63 8.88 4.38
C VAL A 99 -2.99 7.42 4.16
N SER A 100 -2.37 6.86 3.13
CA SER A 100 -2.57 5.48 2.73
C SER A 100 -1.68 4.57 3.56
N GLY A 101 -2.27 3.72 4.39
CA GLY A 101 -1.53 2.80 5.26
C GLY A 101 -2.30 1.50 5.36
N GLY A 102 -1.59 0.39 5.53
CA GLY A 102 -2.21 -0.90 5.74
C GLY A 102 -2.56 -1.67 4.47
N ASN A 103 -2.74 -2.96 4.66
CA ASN A 103 -3.20 -3.93 3.68
C ASN A 103 -4.41 -4.71 4.27
N SER A 104 -4.83 -5.78 3.61
CA SER A 104 -5.90 -6.68 4.09
C SER A 104 -5.78 -7.10 5.57
N SER A 105 -4.56 -7.27 6.09
CA SER A 105 -4.29 -7.67 7.48
C SER A 105 -4.67 -6.62 8.52
N LEU A 106 -4.87 -5.36 8.12
CA LEU A 106 -5.25 -4.28 9.02
C LEU A 106 -6.77 -4.14 9.18
N ILE A 107 -7.56 -4.89 8.39
CA ILE A 107 -9.03 -4.85 8.45
C ILE A 107 -9.56 -5.13 9.86
N PRO A 108 -9.10 -6.15 10.61
CA PRO A 108 -9.59 -6.38 11.96
C PRO A 108 -9.30 -5.21 12.88
N GLN A 109 -8.08 -4.67 12.85
CA GLN A 109 -7.67 -3.54 13.69
C GLN A 109 -8.50 -2.28 13.36
N MET A 110 -8.74 -2.01 12.08
CA MET A 110 -9.61 -0.91 11.62
C MET A 110 -11.03 -1.00 12.17
N LEU A 111 -11.56 -2.21 12.39
CA LEU A 111 -12.92 -2.40 12.90
C LEU A 111 -13.06 -2.11 14.41
N TYR A 112 -11.96 -2.16 15.16
CA TYR A 112 -11.98 -2.02 16.62
C TYR A 112 -11.18 -0.82 17.16
N THR A 113 -10.31 -0.23 16.34
CA THR A 113 -9.39 0.85 16.74
C THR A 113 -9.38 1.98 15.71
N ASP A 114 -9.19 3.20 16.18
CA ASP A 114 -8.92 4.35 15.34
C ASP A 114 -7.49 4.29 14.78
N LEU A 115 -7.34 4.35 13.46
CA LEU A 115 -6.04 4.35 12.80
C LEU A 115 -5.40 5.75 12.75
N GLY A 116 -6.10 6.77 13.27
CA GLY A 116 -5.66 8.14 13.37
C GLY A 116 -5.64 8.85 12.01
N LYS A 117 -4.45 9.27 11.57
CA LYS A 117 -4.19 9.90 10.29
C LYS A 117 -4.43 8.95 9.13
N ILE A 118 -4.15 7.65 9.31
CA ILE A 118 -4.33 6.63 8.26
C ILE A 118 -5.82 6.56 7.93
N ASN A 119 -6.17 6.96 6.71
CA ASN A 119 -7.55 7.11 6.27
C ASN A 119 -7.86 6.40 4.94
N GLU A 120 -6.90 5.62 4.43
CA GLU A 120 -7.08 4.78 3.26
C GLU A 120 -6.31 3.45 3.43
N LEU A 121 -7.02 2.33 3.31
CA LEU A 121 -6.46 0.97 3.33
C LEU A 121 -6.40 0.39 1.92
N ARG A 122 -5.28 -0.26 1.58
CA ARG A 122 -5.09 -0.92 0.28
C ARG A 122 -5.41 -2.41 0.39
N VAL A 123 -6.69 -2.75 0.26
CA VAL A 123 -7.19 -4.14 0.38
C VAL A 123 -7.18 -4.84 -0.97
N GLY A 124 -6.66 -6.07 -1.01
CA GLY A 124 -6.64 -6.89 -2.22
C GLY A 124 -6.94 -8.35 -1.91
N GLU A 125 -6.03 -9.02 -1.19
CA GLU A 125 -6.12 -10.46 -0.90
C GLU A 125 -7.47 -10.89 -0.28
N THR A 126 -7.96 -10.16 0.73
CA THR A 126 -9.22 -10.48 1.40
C THR A 126 -10.42 -10.41 0.46
N LEU A 127 -10.42 -9.52 -0.55
CA LEU A 127 -11.52 -9.43 -1.51
C LEU A 127 -11.61 -10.68 -2.39
N PHE A 128 -10.48 -11.30 -2.71
CA PHE A 128 -10.44 -12.50 -3.54
C PHE A 128 -10.64 -13.79 -2.75
N ARG A 129 -10.09 -13.86 -1.53
CA ARG A 129 -10.15 -15.08 -0.70
C ARG A 129 -11.39 -15.12 0.21
N GLY A 130 -12.03 -13.99 0.46
CA GLY A 130 -13.14 -13.85 1.39
C GLY A 130 -12.79 -14.10 2.86
N VAL A 131 -11.50 -14.10 3.21
CA VAL A 131 -11.02 -14.37 4.57
C VAL A 131 -10.15 -13.24 5.09
N GLU A 132 -10.07 -13.15 6.42
CA GLU A 132 -9.09 -12.34 7.11
C GLU A 132 -7.70 -12.97 6.97
N THR A 133 -6.70 -12.20 6.57
CA THR A 133 -5.40 -12.74 6.12
C THR A 133 -4.52 -13.28 7.25
N THR A 134 -4.76 -12.91 8.50
CA THR A 134 -3.94 -13.30 9.66
C THR A 134 -4.43 -14.61 10.30
N THR A 135 -5.75 -14.76 10.43
CA THR A 135 -6.45 -15.85 11.13
C THR A 135 -7.09 -16.85 10.16
N ASN A 136 -7.15 -16.49 8.88
CA ASN A 136 -7.79 -17.26 7.81
C ASN A 136 -9.29 -17.50 8.04
N GLN A 137 -9.93 -16.71 8.91
CA GLN A 137 -11.34 -16.81 9.21
C GLN A 137 -12.19 -16.14 8.13
N PRO A 138 -13.35 -16.70 7.76
CA PRO A 138 -14.28 -16.06 6.84
C PRO A 138 -14.74 -14.69 7.32
N ILE A 139 -14.81 -13.73 6.39
CA ILE A 139 -15.47 -12.46 6.63
C ILE A 139 -16.93 -12.62 6.19
N ALA A 140 -17.86 -12.38 7.11
CA ALA A 140 -19.28 -12.72 6.93
C ALA A 140 -19.94 -12.13 5.67
N SER A 141 -19.43 -11.02 5.14
CA SER A 141 -19.95 -10.35 3.94
C SER A 141 -19.25 -10.77 2.63
N LEU A 142 -18.29 -11.69 2.67
CA LEU A 142 -17.51 -12.11 1.50
C LEU A 142 -17.68 -13.60 1.21
N TYR A 143 -17.65 -13.93 -0.07
CA TYR A 143 -17.63 -15.31 -0.57
C TYR A 143 -16.22 -15.89 -0.53
N GLN A 144 -16.08 -17.17 -0.21
CA GLN A 144 -14.78 -17.89 -0.23
C GLN A 144 -14.51 -18.58 -1.57
N ASP A 145 -15.50 -18.60 -2.46
CA ASP A 145 -15.50 -19.19 -3.80
C ASP A 145 -15.62 -18.12 -4.90
N ALA A 146 -15.11 -16.90 -4.63
CA ALA A 146 -15.16 -15.79 -5.59
C ALA A 146 -14.34 -16.02 -6.87
N ILE A 147 -13.43 -17.00 -6.87
CA ILE A 147 -12.61 -17.38 -8.03
C ILE A 147 -12.76 -18.88 -8.28
N ILE A 148 -13.13 -19.22 -9.51
CA ILE A 148 -13.19 -20.61 -10.01
C ILE A 148 -12.12 -20.77 -11.08
N LEU A 149 -11.21 -21.74 -10.90
CA LEU A 149 -10.26 -22.13 -11.93
C LEU A 149 -10.85 -23.30 -12.72
N GLU A 150 -11.28 -23.02 -13.95
CA GLU A 150 -11.70 -24.05 -14.90
C GLU A 150 -10.50 -24.45 -15.77
N THR A 151 -10.19 -25.74 -15.82
CA THR A 151 -9.05 -26.25 -16.58
C THR A 151 -9.32 -27.67 -17.10
N GLU A 152 -8.72 -27.99 -18.23
CA GLU A 152 -8.82 -29.31 -18.85
C GLU A 152 -7.59 -30.14 -18.51
N ILE A 153 -7.82 -31.42 -18.20
CA ILE A 153 -6.73 -32.38 -18.02
C ILE A 153 -6.18 -32.75 -19.41
N VAL A 154 -4.97 -32.31 -19.73
CA VAL A 154 -4.32 -32.58 -21.02
C VAL A 154 -3.45 -33.84 -21.04
N GLU A 155 -2.94 -34.28 -19.88
CA GLU A 155 -2.11 -35.48 -19.76
C GLU A 155 -2.25 -36.09 -18.36
N ILE A 156 -2.23 -37.41 -18.26
CA ILE A 156 -2.15 -38.15 -16.99
C ILE A 156 -0.94 -39.09 -17.07
N LYS A 157 0.04 -38.90 -16.18
CA LYS A 157 1.18 -39.82 -16.04
C LYS A 157 0.94 -40.77 -14.86
N THR A 158 0.69 -42.04 -15.15
CA THR A 158 0.54 -43.08 -14.12
C THR A 158 1.93 -43.53 -13.64
N THR A 159 2.17 -43.54 -12.33
CA THR A 159 3.37 -44.17 -11.75
C THR A 159 3.27 -45.69 -11.96
N CYS A 160 4.34 -46.33 -12.46
CA CYS A 160 4.39 -47.79 -12.60
C CYS A 160 4.11 -48.47 -11.24
N GLU A 161 3.18 -49.41 -11.23
CA GLU A 161 2.97 -50.32 -10.11
C GLU A 161 4.28 -51.05 -9.80
N TYR A 162 4.77 -50.92 -8.56
CA TYR A 162 5.70 -51.91 -8.02
C TYR A 162 4.92 -53.21 -7.90
N ILE A 163 5.06 -54.06 -8.93
CA ILE A 163 4.65 -55.46 -8.90
C ILE A 163 5.35 -56.09 -7.71
N ASN A 164 4.58 -56.44 -6.67
CA ASN A 164 5.01 -57.28 -5.57
C ASN A 164 5.70 -58.54 -6.14
N ARG A 165 6.98 -58.72 -5.83
CA ARG A 165 7.70 -59.99 -5.92
C ARG A 165 7.92 -60.54 -4.53
#